data_AF-A0A2G2GB73-F1
#
_entry.id   AF-A0A2G2GB73-F1
#
_cell.length_a   1.000
_cell.length_b   1.000
_cell.length_c   1.000
_cell.angle_alpha   90.00
_cell.angle_beta   90.00
_cell.angle_gamma   90.00
#
_symmetry.space_group_name_H-M   'P 1'
#
loop_
_entity.id
_entity.type
_entity.pdbx_description
1 polymer ?
#
loop_
_entity_poly.entity_id
_entity_poly.type
_entity_poly.pdbx_seq_one_letter_code
_entity_poly.pdbx_strand_id
1 'polypeptide(L)'
;METGTQYQSYINASKNLHVFEGRSSYQAPYADKFEKIYERANEENIKVSNAKIFLEELSQVEINTLQKYTGLVDTINLSQISDEGAYNLLMHDYEQYDFNSDGVAEVGEGRMILPIPKTMPSGVRDAYITALNSLNGEERLMVTTLTFDINHLKSVLYDTPYVPSVIDYEYLSKNVEQALNPSQGGYSAPVFKEAVQKFWDVFQSVYEGSTEIKEKEESRSPEIEKFLKDLREKGASQFLADFNQEKIDAKVEEYRQKLLDELGISPEAMAQIDEMVNTYRKQLLEELEASLDKDDKEITISKQAMIQTLLNLKGNEKSELERLLQN
;
A
#
# COMPACT_ATOMS: atom_id res chain seq x y z
N MET A 1 22.70 17.64 9.19
CA MET A 1 22.00 16.53 8.49
C MET A 1 21.21 17.02 7.29
N GLU A 2 20.66 16.14 6.45
CA GLU A 2 20.02 16.57 5.21
C GLU A 2 18.78 17.45 5.41
N THR A 3 18.59 18.46 4.54
CA THR A 3 17.59 19.54 4.75
C THR A 3 16.59 19.72 3.61
N GLY A 4 16.56 18.82 2.63
CA GLY A 4 15.62 18.88 1.52
C GLY A 4 14.16 18.85 2.02
N THR A 5 13.28 19.68 1.45
CA THR A 5 11.88 19.82 1.92
C THR A 5 11.11 18.49 1.89
N GLN A 6 11.31 17.67 0.85
CA GLN A 6 10.66 16.36 0.74
C GLN A 6 11.15 15.38 1.81
N TYR A 7 12.47 15.34 2.05
CA TYR A 7 13.08 14.56 3.11
C TYR A 7 12.56 15.00 4.49
N GLN A 8 12.57 16.29 4.77
CA GLN A 8 12.08 16.84 6.04
C GLN A 8 10.59 16.57 6.26
N SER A 9 9.76 16.68 5.22
CA SER A 9 8.34 16.29 5.29
C SER A 9 8.15 14.79 5.58
N TYR A 10 8.99 13.94 4.97
CA TYR A 10 8.96 12.50 5.18
C TYR A 10 9.36 12.11 6.61
N ILE A 11 10.50 12.61 7.11
CA ILE A 11 10.98 12.25 8.47
C ILE A 11 10.00 12.74 9.54
N ASN A 12 9.39 13.92 9.37
CA ASN A 12 8.45 14.47 10.35
C ASN A 12 7.20 13.59 10.48
N ALA A 13 6.74 12.99 9.39
CA ALA A 13 5.66 12.02 9.42
C ALA A 13 6.15 10.69 10.01
N SER A 14 7.28 10.16 9.52
CA SER A 14 7.82 8.85 9.87
C SER A 14 8.22 8.73 11.35
N LYS A 15 8.62 9.82 12.00
CA LYS A 15 8.84 9.91 13.45
C LYS A 15 7.66 9.43 14.29
N ASN A 16 6.45 9.56 13.76
CA ASN A 16 5.24 9.13 14.46
C ASN A 16 4.98 7.62 14.32
N LEU A 17 5.65 6.92 13.41
CA LEU A 17 5.47 5.48 13.25
C LEU A 17 6.08 4.74 14.45
N HIS A 18 5.27 3.92 15.12
CA HIS A 18 5.74 3.08 16.21
C HIS A 18 6.73 2.02 15.69
N VAL A 19 7.90 1.95 16.31
CA VAL A 19 8.89 0.89 16.07
C VAL A 19 8.35 -0.44 16.61
N PHE A 20 8.64 -1.54 15.92
CA PHE A 20 8.29 -2.88 16.38
C PHE A 20 9.02 -3.20 17.70
N GLU A 21 8.33 -3.78 18.68
CA GLU A 21 8.89 -4.03 20.02
C GLU A 21 10.18 -4.86 19.99
N GLY A 22 10.23 -5.89 19.15
CA GLY A 22 11.43 -6.70 18.95
C GLY A 22 12.62 -5.91 18.40
N ARG A 23 12.35 -4.92 17.52
CA ARG A 23 13.38 -4.02 16.98
C ARG A 23 13.91 -3.09 18.07
N SER A 24 13.02 -2.47 18.85
CA SER A 24 13.41 -1.61 19.98
C SER A 24 14.22 -2.38 21.04
N SER A 25 13.79 -3.60 21.36
CA SER A 25 14.49 -4.47 22.32
C SER A 25 15.88 -4.88 21.85
N TYR A 26 16.03 -5.14 20.54
CA TYR A 26 17.31 -5.45 19.93
C TYR A 26 18.27 -4.24 19.92
N GLN A 27 17.75 -3.04 19.70
CA GLN A 27 18.53 -1.79 19.67
C GLN A 27 18.94 -1.28 21.05
N ALA A 28 18.16 -1.58 22.10
CA ALA A 28 18.35 -1.04 23.44
C ALA A 28 19.79 -1.13 24.00
N PRO A 29 20.55 -2.25 23.84
CA PRO A 29 21.93 -2.34 24.33
C PRO A 29 22.93 -1.42 23.62
N TYR A 30 22.56 -0.87 22.46
CA TYR A 30 23.41 -0.06 21.60
C TYR A 30 22.96 1.40 21.49
N ALA A 31 21.73 1.72 21.93
CA ALA A 31 21.08 3.02 21.76
C ALA A 31 21.95 4.19 22.25
N ASP A 32 22.38 4.20 23.51
CA ASP A 32 23.19 5.32 24.06
C ASP A 32 24.50 5.58 23.30
N LYS A 33 25.08 4.54 22.71
CA LYS A 33 26.31 4.67 21.91
C LYS A 33 25.99 5.14 20.50
N PHE A 34 24.89 4.67 19.93
CA PHE A 34 24.38 5.14 18.65
C PHE A 34 24.03 6.64 18.72
N GLU A 35 23.31 7.08 19.76
CA GLU A 35 22.94 8.49 19.93
C GLU A 35 24.15 9.43 19.91
N LYS A 36 25.26 9.03 20.53
CA LYS A 36 26.49 9.84 20.50
C LYS A 36 27.07 9.98 19.10
N ILE A 37 27.01 8.92 18.29
CA ILE A 37 27.46 8.95 16.89
C ILE A 37 26.50 9.82 16.07
N TYR A 38 25.19 9.67 16.28
CA TYR A 38 24.14 10.45 15.62
C TYR A 38 24.26 11.96 15.94
N GLU A 39 24.40 12.33 17.21
CA GLU A 39 24.59 13.71 17.67
C GLU A 39 25.84 14.33 17.04
N ARG A 40 26.96 13.61 17.05
CA ARG A 40 28.20 14.06 16.40
C ARG A 40 28.01 14.27 14.90
N ALA A 41 27.37 13.32 14.21
CA ALA A 41 27.06 13.46 12.78
C ALA A 41 26.14 14.67 12.51
N ASN A 42 25.25 15.00 13.45
CA ASN A 42 24.38 16.15 13.32
C ASN A 42 25.14 17.48 13.51
N GLU A 43 26.00 17.56 14.53
CA GLU A 43 26.88 18.69 14.80
C GLU A 43 27.84 18.99 13.64
N GLU A 44 28.41 17.93 13.03
CA GLU A 44 29.29 18.03 11.87
C GLU A 44 28.51 18.25 10.55
N ASN A 45 27.18 18.37 10.62
CA ASN A 45 26.28 18.58 9.50
C ASN A 45 26.50 17.57 8.36
N ILE A 46 26.59 16.28 8.69
CA ILE A 46 26.76 15.21 7.72
C ILE A 46 25.59 15.18 6.71
N LYS A 47 25.93 14.93 5.45
CA LYS A 47 25.09 14.88 4.26
C LYS A 47 25.38 13.57 3.52
N VAL A 48 24.55 13.22 2.55
CA VAL A 48 24.77 12.04 1.70
C VAL A 48 26.17 12.06 1.08
N SER A 49 26.60 13.22 0.59
CA SER A 49 27.88 13.39 -0.10
C SER A 49 29.15 13.27 0.76
N ASN A 50 29.04 13.33 2.10
CA ASN A 50 30.21 13.25 3.00
C ASN A 50 30.08 12.19 4.11
N ALA A 51 28.99 11.42 4.15
CA ALA A 51 28.77 10.40 5.17
C ALA A 51 29.87 9.33 5.21
N LYS A 52 30.40 8.92 4.04
CA LYS A 52 31.52 7.95 3.97
C LYS A 52 32.78 8.45 4.67
N ILE A 53 33.13 9.71 4.47
CA ILE A 53 34.30 10.32 5.09
C ILE A 53 34.13 10.31 6.61
N PHE A 54 32.95 10.66 7.11
CA PHE A 54 32.64 10.59 8.53
C PHE A 54 32.78 9.16 9.09
N LEU A 55 32.29 8.16 8.36
CA LEU A 55 32.43 6.75 8.78
C LEU A 55 33.91 6.30 8.84
N GLU A 56 34.78 6.80 7.96
CA GLU A 56 36.22 6.49 8.00
C GLU A 56 36.92 7.03 9.26
N GLU A 57 36.38 8.07 9.88
CA GLU A 57 36.89 8.65 11.12
C GLU A 57 36.42 7.92 12.38
N LEU A 58 35.40 7.07 12.26
CA LEU A 58 34.86 6.32 13.40
C LEU A 58 35.81 5.20 13.83
N SER A 59 35.90 4.99 15.13
CA SER A 59 36.60 3.84 15.68
C SER A 59 35.88 2.54 15.33
N GLN A 60 36.61 1.41 15.38
CA GLN A 60 36.00 0.09 15.16
C GLN A 60 34.85 -0.21 16.14
N VAL A 61 34.89 0.35 17.35
CA VAL A 61 33.81 0.19 18.35
C VAL A 61 32.55 0.94 17.90
N GLU A 62 32.70 2.13 17.32
CA GLU A 62 31.59 2.92 16.78
C GLU A 62 31.01 2.26 15.52
N ILE A 63 31.85 1.79 14.59
CA ILE A 63 31.40 1.01 13.43
C ILE A 63 30.62 -0.25 13.86
N ASN A 64 31.13 -1.00 14.84
CA ASN A 64 30.42 -2.16 15.39
C ASN A 64 29.12 -1.75 16.08
N THR A 65 29.06 -0.56 16.70
CA THR A 65 27.82 -0.02 17.28
C THR A 65 26.80 0.25 16.20
N LEU A 66 27.19 0.91 15.09
CA LEU A 66 26.30 1.16 13.95
C LEU A 66 25.78 -0.16 13.36
N GLN A 67 26.66 -1.14 13.13
CA GLN A 67 26.28 -2.47 12.62
C GLN A 67 25.23 -3.13 13.52
N LYS A 68 25.44 -3.12 14.84
CA LYS A 68 24.54 -3.76 15.80
C LYS A 68 23.26 -2.98 16.03
N TYR A 69 23.28 -1.65 16.01
CA TYR A 69 22.07 -0.85 16.14
C TYR A 69 21.16 -0.99 14.91
N THR A 70 21.75 -1.01 13.70
CA THR A 70 21.02 -1.16 12.44
C THR A 70 20.58 -2.61 12.17
N GLY A 71 21.18 -3.59 12.85
CA GLY A 71 20.83 -5.00 12.71
C GLY A 71 21.45 -5.68 11.50
N LEU A 72 22.57 -5.15 10.99
CA LEU A 72 23.32 -5.77 9.90
C LEU A 72 24.04 -7.03 10.37
N VAL A 73 23.89 -8.11 9.60
CA VAL A 73 24.55 -9.39 9.87
C VAL A 73 26.05 -9.27 9.57
N ASP A 74 26.37 -8.78 8.39
CA ASP A 74 27.74 -8.64 7.91
C ASP A 74 28.42 -7.38 8.45
N THR A 75 29.74 -7.45 8.55
CA THR A 75 30.56 -6.30 8.92
C THR A 75 30.46 -5.21 7.86
N ILE A 76 30.38 -3.96 8.28
CA ILE A 76 30.30 -2.81 7.37
C ILE A 76 31.63 -2.69 6.59
N ASN A 77 31.58 -2.86 5.27
CA ASN A 77 32.71 -2.58 4.39
C ASN A 77 32.55 -1.20 3.72
N LEU A 78 33.24 -0.19 4.25
CA LEU A 78 33.13 1.20 3.78
C LEU A 78 33.45 1.37 2.28
N SER A 79 34.24 0.47 1.69
CA SER A 79 34.58 0.51 0.27
C SER A 79 33.46 0.03 -0.66
N GLN A 80 32.46 -0.69 -0.13
CA GLN A 80 31.39 -1.32 -0.92
C GLN A 80 30.03 -0.67 -0.71
N ILE A 81 29.84 0.11 0.36
CA ILE A 81 28.58 0.83 0.60
C ILE A 81 28.43 2.00 -0.36
N SER A 82 27.18 2.35 -0.70
CA SER A 82 26.89 3.59 -1.44
C SER A 82 26.91 4.81 -0.52
N ASP A 83 26.76 6.00 -1.10
CA ASP A 83 26.65 7.24 -0.33
C ASP A 83 25.33 7.29 0.46
N GLU A 84 24.26 6.73 -0.11
CA GLU A 84 22.98 6.54 0.57
C GLU A 84 23.11 5.57 1.74
N GLY A 85 23.72 4.40 1.49
CA GLY A 85 23.99 3.37 2.50
C GLY A 85 24.81 3.92 3.66
N ALA A 86 25.83 4.71 3.36
CA ALA A 86 26.65 5.38 4.37
C ALA A 86 25.86 6.40 5.20
N TYR A 87 25.03 7.21 4.55
CA TYR A 87 24.21 8.20 5.26
C TYR A 87 23.16 7.54 6.15
N ASN A 88 22.41 6.58 5.62
CA ASN A 88 21.35 5.90 6.34
C ASN A 88 21.86 5.05 7.53
N LEU A 89 23.13 4.60 7.53
CA LEU A 89 23.77 3.98 8.71
C LEU A 89 23.81 4.91 9.92
N LEU A 90 23.91 6.22 9.67
CA LEU A 90 24.00 7.24 10.71
C LEU A 90 22.63 7.71 11.18
N MET A 91 21.54 7.26 10.54
CA MET A 91 20.17 7.73 10.78
C MET A 91 19.41 6.77 11.71
N HIS A 92 18.46 7.30 12.48
CA HIS A 92 17.46 6.45 13.10
C HIS A 92 16.62 5.72 12.04
N ASP A 93 15.99 4.59 12.40
CA ASP A 93 15.17 3.80 11.46
C ASP A 93 14.07 4.64 10.77
N TYR A 94 13.50 5.62 11.45
CA TYR A 94 12.46 6.50 10.88
C TYR A 94 13.00 7.64 9.99
N GLU A 95 14.32 7.86 9.97
CA GLU A 95 14.99 8.87 9.13
C GLU A 95 15.68 8.27 7.91
N GLN A 96 15.76 6.94 7.85
CA GLN A 96 16.26 6.23 6.67
C GLN A 96 15.41 6.57 5.44
N TYR A 97 16.08 6.79 4.32
CA TYR A 97 15.45 7.35 3.14
C TYR A 97 16.07 6.81 1.85
N ASP A 98 15.20 6.53 0.87
CA ASP A 98 15.57 6.19 -0.50
C ASP A 98 15.87 7.49 -1.27
N PHE A 99 17.16 7.83 -1.40
CA PHE A 99 17.62 9.06 -2.04
C PHE A 99 17.68 8.89 -3.57
N ASN A 100 18.04 7.71 -4.07
CA ASN A 100 18.18 7.45 -5.50
C ASN A 100 16.84 7.12 -6.21
N SER A 101 15.77 6.88 -5.44
CA SER A 101 14.43 6.51 -5.90
C SER A 101 14.35 5.21 -6.68
N ASP A 102 15.15 4.22 -6.30
CA ASP A 102 15.11 2.86 -6.87
C ASP A 102 14.06 1.93 -6.21
N GLY A 103 13.36 2.43 -5.19
CA GLY A 103 12.29 1.73 -4.48
C GLY A 103 12.75 1.00 -3.22
N VAL A 104 14.04 1.00 -2.91
CA VAL A 104 14.59 0.48 -1.66
C VAL A 104 15.56 1.49 -1.04
N ALA A 105 15.57 1.57 0.29
CA ALA A 105 16.62 2.30 0.98
C ALA A 105 17.84 1.42 1.17
N GLU A 106 19.01 1.96 0.93
CA GLU A 106 20.29 1.31 1.26
C GLU A 106 20.71 1.71 2.68
N VAL A 107 21.07 0.75 3.53
CA VAL A 107 21.58 0.96 4.89
C VAL A 107 22.85 0.12 5.05
N GLY A 108 24.01 0.76 4.93
CA GLY A 108 25.26 0.07 4.70
C GLY A 108 25.19 -0.70 3.38
N GLU A 109 25.34 -2.02 3.44
CA GLU A 109 25.14 -2.91 2.28
C GLU A 109 23.72 -3.52 2.25
N GLY A 110 22.93 -3.33 3.31
CA GLY A 110 21.56 -3.82 3.38
C GLY A 110 20.65 -3.01 2.45
N ARG A 111 19.72 -3.69 1.77
CA ARG A 111 18.67 -3.05 0.97
C ARG A 111 17.31 -3.37 1.59
N MET A 112 16.52 -2.35 1.87
CA MET A 112 15.25 -2.51 2.59
C MET A 112 14.12 -1.70 1.96
N ILE A 113 12.94 -2.33 1.90
CA ILE A 113 11.70 -1.62 1.59
C ILE A 113 11.30 -0.85 2.84
N LEU A 114 11.19 0.47 2.72
CA LEU A 114 10.74 1.32 3.82
C LEU A 114 9.25 1.09 4.10
N PRO A 115 8.82 1.06 5.38
CA PRO A 115 7.41 0.84 5.73
C PRO A 115 6.50 1.96 5.23
N ILE A 116 7.05 3.15 4.98
CA ILE A 116 6.34 4.31 4.45
C ILE A 116 6.94 4.61 3.07
N PRO A 117 6.18 4.43 1.97
CA PRO A 117 6.67 4.77 0.65
C PRO A 117 6.94 6.27 0.50
N LYS A 118 8.07 6.63 -0.11
CA LYS A 118 8.43 8.03 -0.45
C LYS A 118 7.40 8.69 -1.37
N THR A 119 6.75 7.89 -2.22
CA THR A 119 5.77 8.35 -3.22
C THR A 119 4.37 8.57 -2.64
N MET A 120 4.17 8.29 -1.35
CA MET A 120 2.89 8.51 -0.68
C MET A 120 2.66 10.00 -0.41
N PRO A 121 1.56 10.60 -0.92
CA PRO A 121 1.21 12.00 -0.66
C PRO A 121 1.06 12.27 0.84
N SER A 122 1.38 13.49 1.31
CA SER A 122 1.42 13.80 2.75
C SER A 122 0.11 13.51 3.49
N GLY A 123 -1.05 13.89 2.93
CA GLY A 123 -2.35 13.62 3.56
C GLY A 123 -2.68 12.12 3.66
N VAL A 124 -2.27 11.33 2.67
CA VAL A 124 -2.41 9.86 2.68
C VAL A 124 -1.43 9.26 3.70
N ARG A 125 -0.20 9.75 3.73
CA ARG A 125 0.86 9.29 4.63
C ARG A 125 0.53 9.46 6.10
N ASP A 126 -0.01 10.61 6.48
CA ASP A 126 -0.34 10.88 7.88
C ASP A 126 -1.48 9.96 8.37
N ALA A 127 -2.50 9.74 7.54
CA ALA A 127 -3.58 8.79 7.81
C ALA A 127 -3.07 7.34 7.85
N TYR A 128 -2.18 6.97 6.91
CA TYR A 128 -1.54 5.66 6.84
C TYR A 128 -0.76 5.34 8.12
N ILE A 129 0.10 6.25 8.57
CA ILE A 129 0.90 6.07 9.80
C ILE A 129 -0.01 5.94 11.03
N THR A 130 -1.06 6.77 11.11
CA THR A 130 -2.02 6.70 12.23
C THR A 130 -2.72 5.34 12.27
N ALA A 131 -3.16 4.84 11.10
CA ALA A 131 -3.76 3.52 11.00
C ALA A 131 -2.78 2.40 11.35
N LEU A 132 -1.54 2.43 10.86
CA LEU A 132 -0.50 1.45 11.24
C LEU A 132 -0.26 1.42 12.76
N ASN A 133 -0.31 2.56 13.43
CA ASN A 133 -0.07 2.65 14.87
C ASN A 133 -1.21 2.07 15.73
N SER A 134 -2.43 2.02 15.21
CA SER A 134 -3.58 1.39 15.89
C SER A 134 -3.53 -0.14 15.91
N LEU A 135 -2.64 -0.72 15.10
CA LEU A 135 -2.46 -2.16 14.97
C LEU A 135 -1.38 -2.68 15.92
N ASN A 136 -1.51 -3.94 16.30
CA ASN A 136 -0.43 -4.67 16.96
C ASN A 136 0.71 -4.98 15.95
N GLY A 137 1.84 -5.48 16.44
CA GLY A 137 3.01 -5.72 15.60
C GLY A 137 2.79 -6.71 14.46
N GLU A 138 2.03 -7.78 14.68
CA GLU A 138 1.76 -8.77 13.64
C GLU A 138 0.83 -8.20 12.57
N GLU A 139 -0.29 -7.61 12.99
CA GLU A 139 -1.25 -6.93 12.11
C GLU A 139 -0.56 -5.85 11.26
N ARG A 140 0.28 -5.02 11.88
CA ARG A 140 1.02 -3.95 11.20
C ARG A 140 1.91 -4.51 10.10
N LEU A 141 2.65 -5.58 10.37
CA LEU A 141 3.50 -6.23 9.37
C LEU A 141 2.67 -6.81 8.21
N MET A 142 1.47 -7.32 8.47
CA MET A 142 0.63 -7.81 7.38
C MET A 142 0.14 -6.67 6.49
N VAL A 143 -0.33 -5.56 7.07
CA VAL A 143 -0.93 -4.47 6.29
C VAL A 143 0.11 -3.59 5.57
N THR A 144 1.39 -3.61 5.96
CA THR A 144 2.45 -2.96 5.16
C THR A 144 2.59 -3.59 3.77
N THR A 145 2.08 -4.80 3.54
CA THR A 145 2.02 -5.37 2.18
C THR A 145 1.08 -4.61 1.24
N LEU A 146 0.14 -3.82 1.77
CA LEU A 146 -0.77 -2.99 0.97
C LEU A 146 -0.05 -1.86 0.23
N THR A 147 1.16 -1.50 0.65
CA THR A 147 1.99 -0.46 0.01
C THR A 147 3.09 -1.03 -0.87
N PHE A 148 3.19 -2.36 -1.01
CA PHE A 148 4.21 -2.97 -1.87
C PHE A 148 3.96 -2.61 -3.33
N ASP A 149 4.95 -1.93 -3.94
CA ASP A 149 4.89 -1.50 -5.32
C ASP A 149 5.25 -2.65 -6.27
N ILE A 150 4.24 -3.15 -7.01
CA ILE A 150 4.43 -4.24 -7.96
C ILE A 150 5.41 -3.87 -9.09
N ASN A 151 5.60 -2.58 -9.39
CA ASN A 151 6.55 -2.15 -10.40
C ASN A 151 8.00 -2.41 -9.98
N HIS A 152 8.29 -2.38 -8.67
CA HIS A 152 9.62 -2.75 -8.17
C HIS A 152 9.86 -4.25 -8.41
N LEU A 153 8.86 -5.10 -8.14
CA LEU A 153 8.96 -6.54 -8.45
C LEU A 153 9.13 -6.79 -9.94
N LYS A 154 8.38 -6.10 -10.81
CA LYS A 154 8.51 -6.21 -12.27
C LYS A 154 9.90 -5.80 -12.74
N SER A 155 10.43 -4.70 -12.21
CA SER A 155 11.78 -4.23 -12.49
C SER A 155 12.82 -5.33 -12.24
N VAL A 156 12.75 -5.96 -11.06
CA VAL A 156 13.67 -7.04 -10.68
C VAL A 156 13.47 -8.30 -11.53
N LEU A 157 12.22 -8.73 -11.77
CA LEU A 157 11.95 -9.98 -12.48
C LEU A 157 12.24 -9.91 -13.98
N TYR A 158 12.03 -8.75 -14.59
CA TYR A 158 12.11 -8.57 -16.04
C TYR A 158 13.30 -7.71 -16.49
N ASP A 159 14.15 -7.29 -15.55
CA ASP A 159 15.31 -6.40 -15.81
C ASP A 159 14.91 -5.13 -16.56
N THR A 160 13.79 -4.53 -16.15
CA THR A 160 13.27 -3.28 -16.74
C THR A 160 13.47 -2.11 -15.80
N PRO A 161 13.68 -0.87 -16.29
CA PRO A 161 13.79 0.30 -15.43
C PRO A 161 12.61 0.41 -14.45
N TYR A 162 12.92 0.63 -13.18
CA TYR A 162 11.89 0.85 -12.17
C TYR A 162 11.19 2.19 -12.40
N VAL A 163 9.85 2.15 -12.49
CA VAL A 163 8.99 3.32 -12.52
C VAL A 163 8.08 3.26 -11.29
N PRO A 164 8.30 4.14 -10.30
CA PRO A 164 7.57 4.06 -9.04
C PRO A 164 6.09 4.38 -9.19
N SER A 165 5.26 3.59 -8.52
CA SER A 165 3.84 3.90 -8.35
C SER A 165 3.66 5.04 -7.33
N VAL A 166 2.70 5.93 -7.60
CA VAL A 166 2.20 6.86 -6.58
C VAL A 166 1.29 6.08 -5.65
N ILE A 167 1.65 6.00 -4.37
CA ILE A 167 0.89 5.26 -3.36
C ILE A 167 -0.12 6.22 -2.72
N ASP A 168 -1.13 6.62 -3.48
CA ASP A 168 -2.20 7.49 -3.03
C ASP A 168 -3.40 6.72 -2.46
N TYR A 169 -4.51 7.43 -2.22
CA TYR A 169 -5.75 6.83 -1.73
C TYR A 169 -6.30 5.75 -2.67
N GLU A 170 -6.26 5.99 -3.99
CA GLU A 170 -6.81 5.06 -4.98
C GLU A 170 -6.00 3.77 -5.01
N TYR A 171 -4.66 3.89 -4.98
CA TYR A 171 -3.76 2.75 -4.87
C TYR A 171 -4.07 1.89 -3.63
N LEU A 172 -4.16 2.54 -2.46
CA LEU A 172 -4.43 1.85 -1.20
C LEU A 172 -5.83 1.22 -1.18
N SER A 173 -6.85 1.97 -1.60
CA SER A 173 -8.23 1.47 -1.65
C SER A 173 -8.37 0.25 -2.53
N LYS A 174 -7.72 0.24 -3.71
CA LYS A 174 -7.68 -0.92 -4.60
C LYS A 174 -7.03 -2.14 -3.92
N ASN A 175 -5.90 -1.93 -3.24
CA ASN A 175 -5.20 -3.04 -2.58
C ASN A 175 -5.96 -3.58 -1.35
N VAL A 176 -6.66 -2.71 -0.62
CA VAL A 176 -7.57 -3.11 0.46
C VAL A 176 -8.72 -3.93 -0.08
N GLU A 177 -9.39 -3.47 -1.14
CA GLU A 177 -10.49 -4.20 -1.76
C GLU A 177 -10.03 -5.57 -2.24
N GLN A 178 -8.87 -5.66 -2.89
CA GLN A 178 -8.30 -6.95 -3.30
C GLN A 178 -7.94 -7.86 -2.12
N ALA A 179 -7.53 -7.30 -0.99
CA ALA A 179 -7.21 -8.08 0.21
C ALA A 179 -8.49 -8.62 0.89
N LEU A 180 -9.54 -7.81 0.97
CA LEU A 180 -10.82 -8.18 1.57
C LEU A 180 -11.65 -9.10 0.67
N ASN A 181 -11.67 -8.81 -0.63
CA ASN A 181 -12.48 -9.45 -1.66
C ASN A 181 -11.60 -9.93 -2.83
N PRO A 182 -10.73 -10.94 -2.61
CA PRO A 182 -9.86 -11.44 -3.66
C PRO A 182 -10.68 -12.05 -4.80
N SER A 183 -10.40 -11.63 -6.04
CA SER A 183 -11.04 -12.16 -7.25
C SER A 183 -10.37 -13.46 -7.74
N GLN A 184 -11.01 -14.14 -8.70
CA GLN A 184 -10.46 -15.28 -9.48
C GLN A 184 -9.86 -16.42 -8.63
N GLY A 185 -10.57 -16.85 -7.58
CA GLY A 185 -10.10 -17.94 -6.71
C GLY A 185 -8.93 -17.56 -5.80
N GLY A 186 -8.59 -16.28 -5.71
CA GLY A 186 -7.68 -15.75 -4.72
C GLY A 186 -8.21 -15.96 -3.29
N TYR A 187 -7.31 -16.12 -2.35
CA TYR A 187 -7.64 -16.30 -0.94
C TYR A 187 -6.78 -15.39 -0.06
N SER A 188 -7.44 -14.71 0.85
CA SER A 188 -6.83 -13.99 1.96
C SER A 188 -7.23 -14.67 3.25
N ALA A 189 -6.25 -14.95 4.11
CA ALA A 189 -6.51 -15.54 5.42
C ALA A 189 -7.43 -14.63 6.27
N PRO A 190 -8.34 -15.17 7.09
CA PRO A 190 -9.24 -14.38 7.93
C PRO A 190 -8.50 -13.36 8.80
N VAL A 191 -7.39 -13.78 9.45
CA VAL A 191 -6.56 -12.89 10.27
C VAL A 191 -5.98 -11.71 9.49
N PHE A 192 -5.66 -11.91 8.20
CA PHE A 192 -5.20 -10.83 7.35
C PHE A 192 -6.35 -9.89 6.98
N LYS A 193 -7.52 -10.43 6.64
CA LYS A 193 -8.72 -9.61 6.35
C LYS A 193 -9.12 -8.77 7.56
N GLU A 194 -9.10 -9.32 8.76
CA GLU A 194 -9.38 -8.60 10.01
C GLU A 194 -8.39 -7.45 10.23
N ALA A 195 -7.08 -7.71 10.05
CA ALA A 195 -6.05 -6.69 10.16
C ALA A 195 -6.24 -5.57 9.11
N VAL A 196 -6.54 -5.94 7.86
CA VAL A 196 -6.81 -5.00 6.76
C VAL A 196 -8.06 -4.17 7.03
N GLN A 197 -9.15 -4.77 7.53
CA GLN A 197 -10.38 -4.05 7.85
C GLN A 197 -10.13 -3.04 8.97
N LYS A 198 -9.51 -3.48 10.07
CA LYS A 198 -9.16 -2.61 11.20
C LYS A 198 -8.27 -1.44 10.77
N PHE A 199 -7.27 -1.72 9.93
CA PHE A 199 -6.43 -0.70 9.31
C PHE A 199 -7.26 0.29 8.52
N TRP A 200 -8.11 -0.21 7.62
CA TRP A 200 -8.87 0.62 6.70
C TRP A 200 -9.90 1.50 7.40
N ASP A 201 -10.58 0.99 8.42
CA ASP A 201 -11.54 1.75 9.23
C ASP A 201 -10.87 2.98 9.88
N VAL A 202 -9.69 2.79 10.48
CA VAL A 202 -8.93 3.88 11.11
C VAL A 202 -8.37 4.82 10.05
N PHE A 203 -7.83 4.29 8.96
CA PHE A 203 -7.31 5.09 7.85
C PHE A 203 -8.39 6.01 7.27
N GLN A 204 -9.57 5.48 6.95
CA GLN A 204 -10.69 6.24 6.42
C GLN A 204 -11.17 7.29 7.42
N SER A 205 -11.34 6.94 8.70
CA SER A 205 -11.75 7.91 9.72
C SER A 205 -10.80 9.10 9.82
N VAL A 206 -9.48 8.87 9.75
CA VAL A 206 -8.48 9.94 9.81
C VAL A 206 -8.40 10.72 8.50
N TYR A 207 -8.44 10.02 7.36
CA TYR A 207 -8.37 10.64 6.04
C TYR A 207 -9.61 11.51 5.75
N GLU A 208 -10.79 11.04 6.12
CA GLU A 208 -12.07 11.78 6.02
C GLU A 208 -12.12 12.93 7.03
N GLY A 209 -11.75 12.71 8.29
CA GLY A 209 -11.71 13.77 9.32
C GLY A 209 -10.67 14.86 9.03
N SER A 210 -9.55 14.51 8.37
CA SER A 210 -8.55 15.49 7.91
C SER A 210 -8.93 16.19 6.60
N THR A 211 -9.80 15.58 5.79
CA THR A 211 -10.43 16.25 4.63
C THR A 211 -11.57 17.17 5.06
N GLU A 212 -12.32 16.90 6.13
CA GLU A 212 -13.30 17.86 6.69
C GLU A 212 -12.64 19.19 7.16
N ILE A 213 -11.39 19.14 7.64
CA ILE A 213 -10.61 20.34 8.01
C ILE A 213 -10.09 21.09 6.77
N LYS A 214 -9.91 20.39 5.63
CA LYS A 214 -9.50 20.99 4.34
C LYS A 214 -10.68 21.40 3.45
N GLU A 215 -11.86 20.82 3.64
CA GLU A 215 -13.09 21.07 2.87
C GLU A 215 -13.91 22.26 3.41
N LYS A 216 -13.45 22.90 4.49
CA LYS A 216 -13.95 24.23 4.87
C LYS A 216 -13.56 25.36 3.90
N GLU A 217 -12.84 25.04 2.82
CA GLU A 217 -12.59 25.99 1.73
C GLU A 217 -13.33 25.74 0.41
N GLU A 218 -14.12 24.67 0.21
CA GLU A 218 -15.00 24.61 -0.99
C GLU A 218 -16.12 23.57 -0.86
N SER A 219 -17.36 24.03 -1.04
CA SER A 219 -18.62 23.28 -0.83
C SER A 219 -18.78 22.06 -1.74
N ARG A 220 -18.95 20.86 -1.18
CA ARG A 220 -19.45 19.69 -1.92
C ARG A 220 -20.98 19.61 -1.87
N SER A 221 -21.57 19.11 -2.94
CA SER A 221 -23.02 19.06 -3.11
C SER A 221 -23.66 17.88 -2.36
N PRO A 222 -24.93 17.99 -1.92
CA PRO A 222 -25.61 16.98 -1.10
C PRO A 222 -25.64 15.56 -1.69
N GLU A 223 -25.53 15.46 -3.01
CA GLU A 223 -25.52 14.21 -3.75
C GLU A 223 -24.24 13.40 -3.51
N ILE A 224 -23.11 14.09 -3.29
CA ILE A 224 -21.82 13.47 -3.02
C ILE A 224 -21.78 12.93 -1.58
N GLU A 225 -22.37 13.65 -0.63
CA GLU A 225 -22.50 13.17 0.76
C GLU A 225 -23.37 11.91 0.85
N LYS A 226 -24.48 11.90 0.13
CA LYS A 226 -25.37 10.73 0.06
C LYS A 226 -24.66 9.52 -0.56
N PHE A 227 -23.94 9.73 -1.67
CA PHE A 227 -23.15 8.69 -2.33
C PHE A 227 -22.12 8.04 -1.38
N LEU A 228 -21.32 8.85 -0.68
CA LEU A 228 -20.30 8.36 0.24
C LEU A 228 -20.90 7.68 1.48
N LYS A 229 -22.08 8.11 1.92
CA LYS A 229 -22.81 7.47 3.01
C LYS A 229 -23.33 6.09 2.61
N ASP A 230 -23.98 5.99 1.46
CA ASP A 230 -24.54 4.73 0.96
C ASP A 230 -23.42 3.70 0.68
N LEU A 231 -22.26 4.15 0.20
CA LEU A 231 -21.07 3.31 0.00
C LEU A 231 -20.51 2.76 1.33
N ARG A 232 -20.51 3.58 2.40
CA ARG A 232 -20.03 3.21 3.75
C ARG A 232 -20.99 2.28 4.49
N GLU A 233 -22.30 2.51 4.40
CA GLU A 233 -23.30 1.73 5.14
C GLU A 233 -23.63 0.39 4.47
N LYS A 234 -23.57 0.31 3.14
CA LYS A 234 -23.98 -0.89 2.39
C LYS A 234 -22.82 -1.73 1.86
N GLY A 235 -21.61 -1.16 1.77
CA GLY A 235 -20.46 -1.77 1.14
C GLY A 235 -20.52 -1.72 -0.39
N ALA A 236 -19.35 -1.78 -1.05
CA ALA A 236 -19.21 -1.50 -2.49
C ALA A 236 -20.01 -2.46 -3.39
N SER A 237 -20.06 -3.76 -3.07
CA SER A 237 -20.78 -4.74 -3.89
C SER A 237 -22.29 -4.56 -3.84
N GLN A 238 -22.86 -4.28 -2.66
CA GLN A 238 -24.30 -4.01 -2.52
C GLN A 238 -24.65 -2.62 -3.06
N PHE A 239 -23.78 -1.63 -2.89
CA PHE A 239 -23.96 -0.31 -3.47
C PHE A 239 -23.94 -0.36 -5.00
N LEU A 240 -22.99 -1.07 -5.62
CA LEU A 240 -22.93 -1.23 -7.08
C LEU A 240 -24.14 -2.01 -7.60
N ALA A 241 -24.62 -3.02 -6.86
CA ALA A 241 -25.86 -3.72 -7.20
C ALA A 241 -27.08 -2.78 -7.12
N ASP A 242 -27.24 -2.02 -6.03
CA ASP A 242 -28.33 -1.06 -5.84
C ASP A 242 -28.27 0.09 -6.86
N PHE A 243 -27.08 0.60 -7.16
CA PHE A 243 -26.85 1.70 -8.12
C PHE A 243 -27.10 1.26 -9.57
N ASN A 244 -26.70 0.03 -9.91
CA ASN A 244 -27.01 -0.55 -11.21
C ASN A 244 -28.52 -0.84 -11.33
N GLN A 245 -29.17 -1.31 -10.26
CA GLN A 245 -30.61 -1.50 -10.22
C GLN A 245 -31.37 -0.17 -10.38
N GLU A 246 -30.95 0.89 -9.69
CA GLU A 246 -31.53 2.23 -9.80
C GLU A 246 -31.36 2.82 -11.21
N LYS A 247 -30.22 2.60 -11.86
CA LYS A 247 -30.00 3.00 -13.26
C LYS A 247 -30.86 2.21 -14.24
N ILE A 248 -31.04 0.90 -14.01
CA ILE A 248 -31.94 0.08 -14.83
C ILE A 248 -33.38 0.57 -14.67
N ASP A 249 -33.81 0.83 -13.44
CA ASP A 249 -35.16 1.32 -13.17
C ASP A 249 -35.41 2.72 -13.75
N ALA A 250 -34.42 3.61 -13.68
CA ALA A 250 -34.49 4.92 -14.34
C ALA A 250 -34.62 4.81 -15.87
N LYS A 251 -33.82 3.94 -16.51
CA LYS A 251 -33.93 3.68 -17.95
C LYS A 251 -35.25 3.03 -18.34
N VAL A 252 -35.76 2.13 -17.50
CA VAL A 252 -37.05 1.47 -17.69
C VAL A 252 -38.20 2.47 -17.60
N GLU A 253 -38.14 3.40 -16.64
CA GLU A 253 -39.17 4.42 -16.47
C GLU A 253 -39.11 5.48 -17.58
N GLU A 254 -37.91 5.87 -18.02
CA GLU A 254 -37.75 6.74 -19.19
C GLU A 254 -38.33 6.09 -20.46
N TYR A 255 -38.10 4.79 -20.64
CA TYR A 255 -38.66 4.03 -21.76
C TYR A 255 -40.18 3.89 -21.66
N ARG A 256 -40.71 3.65 -20.45
CA ARG A 256 -42.15 3.65 -20.18
C ARG A 256 -42.79 4.98 -20.53
N GLN A 257 -42.18 6.10 -20.13
CA GLN A 257 -42.69 7.43 -20.44
C GLN A 257 -42.71 7.71 -21.95
N LYS A 258 -41.65 7.31 -22.68
CA LYS A 258 -41.62 7.42 -24.15
C LYS A 258 -42.74 6.61 -24.81
N LEU A 259 -42.98 5.39 -24.34
CA LEU A 259 -44.07 4.58 -24.86
C LEU A 259 -45.45 5.14 -24.52
N LEU A 260 -45.62 5.76 -23.34
CA LEU A 260 -46.85 6.46 -22.97
C LEU A 260 -47.10 7.68 -23.87
N ASP A 261 -46.04 8.41 -24.23
CA ASP A 261 -46.12 9.57 -25.12
C ASP A 261 -46.45 9.15 -26.58
N GLU A 262 -45.98 7.97 -27.01
CA GLU A 262 -46.20 7.44 -28.36
C GLU A 262 -47.51 6.66 -28.55
N LEU A 263 -47.89 5.82 -27.57
CA LEU A 263 -49.03 4.89 -27.65
C LEU A 263 -50.27 5.38 -26.89
N GLY A 264 -50.11 6.38 -26.02
CA GLY A 264 -51.20 6.94 -25.21
C GLY A 264 -51.65 6.06 -24.05
N ILE A 265 -52.68 6.52 -23.32
CA ILE A 265 -53.08 5.97 -22.01
C ILE A 265 -54.32 5.04 -22.08
N SER A 266 -54.58 4.45 -23.25
CA SER A 266 -55.73 3.52 -23.38
C SER A 266 -55.46 2.21 -22.64
N PRO A 267 -56.49 1.50 -22.13
CA PRO A 267 -56.31 0.22 -21.44
C PRO A 267 -55.54 -0.82 -22.28
N GLU A 268 -55.78 -0.86 -23.59
CA GLU A 268 -55.09 -1.73 -24.53
C GLU A 268 -53.63 -1.31 -24.74
N ALA A 269 -53.35 0.00 -24.81
CA ALA A 269 -51.98 0.52 -24.90
C ALA A 269 -51.19 0.26 -23.60
N MET A 270 -51.81 0.41 -22.43
CA MET A 270 -51.16 0.17 -21.14
C MET A 270 -50.70 -1.28 -20.98
N ALA A 271 -51.51 -2.25 -21.42
CA ALA A 271 -51.12 -3.67 -21.39
C ALA A 271 -49.92 -3.96 -22.31
N GLN A 272 -49.85 -3.32 -23.47
CA GLN A 272 -48.72 -3.45 -24.40
C GLN A 272 -47.46 -2.75 -23.87
N ILE A 273 -47.61 -1.57 -23.27
CA ILE A 273 -46.52 -0.83 -22.63
C ILE A 273 -45.90 -1.67 -21.51
N ASP A 274 -46.70 -2.31 -20.67
CA ASP A 274 -46.20 -3.16 -19.59
C ASP A 274 -45.41 -4.38 -20.11
N GLU A 275 -45.85 -5.00 -21.21
CA GLU A 275 -45.14 -6.11 -21.85
C GLU A 275 -43.79 -5.66 -22.45
N MET A 276 -43.78 -4.52 -23.14
CA MET A 276 -42.57 -3.93 -23.73
C MET A 276 -41.57 -3.47 -22.67
N VAL A 277 -42.05 -2.88 -21.58
CA VAL A 277 -41.25 -2.44 -20.44
C VAL A 277 -40.60 -3.62 -19.73
N ASN A 278 -41.36 -4.70 -19.49
CA ASN A 278 -40.81 -5.90 -18.84
C ASN A 278 -39.76 -6.60 -19.71
N THR A 279 -39.96 -6.63 -21.03
CA THR A 279 -38.98 -7.17 -21.98
C THR A 279 -37.70 -6.33 -21.98
N TYR A 280 -37.83 -5.01 -22.00
CA TYR A 280 -36.69 -4.09 -21.98
C TYR A 280 -35.89 -4.18 -20.67
N ARG A 281 -36.58 -4.27 -19.52
CA ARG A 281 -35.93 -4.51 -18.22
C ARG A 281 -35.11 -5.80 -18.23
N LYS A 282 -35.65 -6.89 -18.80
CA LYS A 282 -34.95 -8.17 -18.90
C LYS A 282 -33.69 -8.08 -19.76
N GLN A 283 -33.75 -7.36 -20.89
CA GLN A 283 -32.59 -7.13 -21.76
C GLN A 283 -31.48 -6.34 -21.06
N LEU A 284 -31.83 -5.29 -20.30
CA LEU A 284 -30.86 -4.50 -19.55
C LEU A 284 -30.16 -5.32 -18.46
N LEU A 285 -30.87 -6.27 -17.83
CA LEU A 285 -30.30 -7.18 -16.84
C LEU A 285 -29.35 -8.20 -17.50
N GLU A 286 -29.73 -8.77 -18.64
CA GLU A 286 -28.87 -9.68 -19.42
C GLU A 286 -27.61 -8.97 -19.97
N GLU A 287 -27.73 -7.71 -20.41
CA GLU A 287 -26.59 -6.90 -20.85
C GLU A 287 -25.64 -6.57 -19.70
N LEU A 288 -26.18 -6.28 -18.51
CA LEU A 288 -25.38 -6.05 -17.31
C LEU A 288 -24.63 -7.33 -16.90
N GLU A 289 -25.30 -8.48 -16.86
CA GLU A 289 -24.68 -9.78 -16.55
C GLU A 289 -23.57 -10.12 -17.55
N ALA A 290 -23.81 -9.89 -18.84
CA ALA A 290 -22.81 -10.10 -19.90
C ALA A 290 -21.64 -9.07 -19.88
N SER A 291 -21.82 -7.91 -19.25
CA SER A 291 -20.76 -6.91 -19.06
C SER A 291 -19.85 -7.26 -17.88
N LEU A 292 -20.36 -8.00 -16.90
CA LEU A 292 -19.61 -8.47 -15.73
C LEU A 292 -18.76 -9.71 -16.05
N ASP A 293 -19.16 -10.52 -17.03
CA ASP A 293 -18.46 -11.76 -17.45
C ASP A 293 -17.25 -11.53 -18.39
N LYS A 294 -16.96 -10.30 -18.84
CA LYS A 294 -15.95 -10.02 -19.88
C LYS A 294 -14.55 -9.66 -19.38
N ASP A 295 -14.33 -9.56 -18.07
CA ASP A 295 -13.04 -9.14 -17.48
C ASP A 295 -12.14 -10.31 -17.00
N ASP A 296 -12.13 -11.43 -17.74
CA ASP A 296 -11.36 -12.63 -17.35
C ASP A 296 -10.17 -12.97 -18.27
N LYS A 297 -9.53 -11.97 -18.89
CA LYS A 297 -8.23 -12.15 -19.58
C LYS A 297 -7.20 -11.08 -19.25
N GLU A 298 -6.67 -11.13 -18.04
CA GLU A 298 -5.27 -10.78 -17.80
C GLU A 298 -4.70 -11.71 -16.71
N ILE A 299 -3.47 -12.18 -16.92
CA ILE A 299 -2.87 -13.33 -16.23
C ILE A 299 -2.61 -13.01 -14.76
N THR A 300 -3.39 -13.63 -13.87
CA THR A 300 -3.18 -13.56 -12.41
C THR A 300 -2.26 -14.70 -11.95
N ILE A 301 -0.99 -14.40 -11.67
CA ILE A 301 -0.16 -15.29 -10.84
C ILE A 301 -0.67 -15.15 -9.41
N SER A 302 -1.28 -16.21 -8.87
CA SER A 302 -1.80 -16.22 -7.50
C SER A 302 -0.69 -15.92 -6.48
N LYS A 303 -0.95 -14.99 -5.55
CA LYS A 303 -0.08 -14.69 -4.40
C LYS A 303 0.22 -15.93 -3.54
N GLN A 304 -0.61 -16.98 -3.61
CA GLN A 304 -0.30 -18.27 -2.98
C GLN A 304 0.76 -19.08 -3.75
N ALA A 305 0.83 -18.99 -5.08
CA ALA A 305 1.96 -19.53 -5.83
C ALA A 305 3.27 -18.83 -5.42
N MET A 306 3.20 -17.55 -5.06
CA MET A 306 4.31 -16.74 -4.55
C MET A 306 4.74 -17.15 -3.13
N ILE A 307 3.78 -17.36 -2.21
CA ILE A 307 4.06 -17.87 -0.85
C ILE A 307 4.59 -19.31 -0.91
N GLN A 308 4.04 -20.16 -1.78
CA GLN A 308 4.51 -21.54 -1.94
C GLN A 308 5.91 -21.60 -2.55
N THR A 309 6.25 -20.67 -3.46
CA THR A 309 7.61 -20.56 -4.02
C THR A 309 8.61 -20.08 -2.95
N LEU A 310 8.24 -19.11 -2.11
CA LEU A 310 9.06 -18.63 -0.99
C LEU A 310 9.22 -19.67 0.14
N LEU A 311 8.21 -20.50 0.37
CA LEU A 311 8.27 -21.62 1.32
C LEU A 311 9.09 -22.81 0.76
N ASN A 312 8.98 -23.10 -0.53
CA ASN A 312 9.78 -24.14 -1.19
C ASN A 312 11.26 -23.75 -1.33
N LEU A 313 11.59 -22.44 -1.38
CA LEU A 313 12.97 -21.93 -1.34
C LEU A 313 13.66 -22.17 0.02
N LYS A 314 12.90 -22.39 1.11
CA LYS A 314 13.46 -22.78 2.43
C LYS A 314 13.53 -24.29 2.66
N GLY A 315 12.99 -25.11 1.75
CA GLY A 315 12.86 -26.56 1.93
C GLY A 315 13.76 -27.43 1.05
N ASN A 316 14.52 -26.86 0.11
CA ASN A 316 15.12 -27.63 -0.99
C ASN A 316 16.66 -27.66 -1.06
N GLU A 317 17.37 -27.46 0.06
CA GLU A 317 18.83 -27.67 0.11
C GLU A 317 19.25 -29.16 0.23
N LYS A 318 18.32 -30.12 0.23
CA LYS A 318 18.68 -31.54 0.37
C LYS A 318 18.67 -32.38 -0.91
N SER A 319 18.26 -31.86 -2.07
CA SER A 319 18.21 -32.69 -3.30
C SER A 319 19.40 -32.55 -4.27
N GLU A 320 20.22 -31.49 -4.16
CA GLU A 320 21.41 -31.33 -5.01
C GLU A 320 22.67 -32.01 -4.46
N LEU A 321 22.78 -32.15 -3.12
CA LEU A 321 23.91 -32.84 -2.48
C LEU A 321 23.86 -34.36 -2.68
N GLU A 322 22.67 -34.96 -2.80
CA GLU A 322 22.50 -36.39 -3.11
C GLU A 322 22.80 -36.72 -4.59
N ARG A 323 22.68 -35.74 -5.51
CA ARG A 323 23.04 -35.91 -6.92
C ARG A 323 24.54 -35.78 -7.18
N LEU A 324 25.27 -35.06 -6.33
CA LEU A 324 26.73 -34.87 -6.44
C LEU A 324 27.55 -35.98 -5.79
N LEU A 325 26.92 -36.89 -5.03
CA LEU A 325 27.58 -38.05 -4.40
C LEU A 325 27.42 -39.37 -5.17
N GLN A 326 26.88 -39.34 -6.39
CA GLN A 326 26.70 -40.52 -7.25
C GLN A 326 27.47 -40.48 -8.58
N ASN A 327 28.44 -39.57 -8.75
CA ASN A 327 29.42 -39.65 -9.84
C ASN A 327 30.83 -39.33 -9.35
#